data_AF-A0A2V8EKJ2-F1
#
_entry.id   AF-A0A2V8EKJ2-F1
#
_cell.length_a   1.000
_cell.length_b   1.000
_cell.length_c   1.000
_cell.angle_alpha   90.00
_cell.angle_beta   90.00
_cell.angle_gamma   90.00
#
_symmetry.space_group_name_H-M   'P 1'
#
loop_
_entity.id
_entity.type
_entity.pdbx_description
1 polymer ?
#
loop_
_entity_poly.entity_id
_entity_poly.type
_entity_poly.pdbx_seq_one_letter_code
_entity_poly.pdbx_strand_id
1 'polypeptide(L)' 'ISRDVVQVPQGSLYPALHRLENRGLLTADWKMSDTGRESKFYRLTPKGRKQLKKEAASWLRLTEAIELILKPAGGSR' A
#
# COMPACT_ATOMS: atom_id res chain seq x y z
N ILE A 1 1.49 9.58 -8.18
CA ILE A 1 1.51 8.08 -8.18
C ILE A 1 2.95 7.68 -8.55
N SER A 2 3.52 6.62 -7.94
CA SER A 2 4.94 6.29 -7.66
C SER A 2 6.06 6.49 -8.73
N ARG A 3 5.85 7.17 -9.86
CA ARG A 3 6.83 7.37 -10.95
C ARG A 3 7.47 6.04 -11.40
N ASP A 4 6.67 4.98 -11.44
CA ASP A 4 7.06 3.62 -11.83
C ASP A 4 8.13 2.95 -10.95
N VAL A 5 8.57 3.58 -9.86
CA VAL A 5 9.55 3.03 -8.91
C VAL A 5 9.02 1.80 -8.20
N VAL A 6 7.70 1.71 -8.02
CA VAL A 6 7.04 0.55 -7.42
C VAL A 6 6.18 -0.12 -8.48
N GLN A 7 6.71 -1.21 -9.04
CA GLN A 7 5.95 -2.15 -9.87
C GLN A 7 5.50 -3.32 -9.01
N VAL A 8 4.20 -3.61 -9.01
CA VAL A 8 3.67 -4.79 -8.31
C VAL A 8 3.31 -5.85 -9.36
N PRO A 9 4.08 -6.95 -9.46
CA PRO A 9 3.75 -8.03 -10.36
C PRO A 9 2.33 -8.57 -10.09
N GLN A 10 1.62 -8.95 -11.14
CA GLN A 10 0.27 -9.49 -11.01
C GLN A 10 0.22 -10.73 -10.11
N GLY A 11 1.26 -11.58 -10.16
CA GLY A 11 1.41 -12.77 -9.32
C GLY A 11 1.56 -12.50 -7.82
N SER A 12 1.97 -11.29 -7.40
CA SER A 12 2.05 -10.89 -5.99
C SER A 12 0.88 -10.00 -5.56
N LEU A 13 0.23 -9.32 -6.50
CA LEU A 13 -0.90 -8.42 -6.25
C LEU A 13 -2.13 -9.17 -5.71
N TYR A 14 -2.62 -10.19 -6.43
CA TYR A 14 -3.85 -10.88 -6.02
C TYR A 14 -3.73 -11.59 -4.66
N PRO A 15 -2.64 -12.32 -4.36
CA PRO A 15 -2.45 -12.88 -3.03
C PRO A 15 -2.42 -11.81 -1.93
N ALA A 16 -1.85 -10.63 -2.20
CA ALA A 16 -1.87 -9.53 -1.24
C ALA A 16 -3.29 -8.97 -1.02
N LEU A 17 -4.06 -8.76 -2.08
CA LEU A 17 -5.46 -8.31 -1.99
C LEU A 17 -6.32 -9.29 -1.18
N HIS A 18 -6.18 -10.60 -1.44
CA HIS A 18 -6.88 -11.64 -0.68
C HIS A 18 -6.49 -11.62 0.81
N ARG A 19 -5.20 -11.47 1.15
CA ARG A 19 -4.80 -11.35 2.56
C ARG A 19 -5.38 -10.12 3.24
N LEU A 20 -5.48 -9.00 2.53
CA LEU A 20 -6.06 -7.77 3.07
C LEU A 20 -7.58 -7.87 3.24
N GLU A 21 -8.27 -8.53 2.31
CA GLU A 21 -9.69 -8.87 2.41
C GLU A 21 -9.96 -9.81 3.59
N ASN A 22 -9.20 -10.91 3.73
CA ASN A 22 -9.33 -11.87 4.84
C ASN A 22 -9.09 -11.22 6.21
N ARG A 23 -8.27 -10.17 6.29
CA ARG A 23 -8.04 -9.38 7.51
C ARG A 23 -9.15 -8.35 7.79
N GLY A 24 -10.13 -8.22 6.90
CA GLY A 24 -11.20 -7.23 6.94
C GLY A 24 -10.73 -5.79 6.67
N LEU A 25 -9.56 -5.63 6.05
CA LEU A 25 -9.02 -4.31 5.68
C LEU A 25 -9.58 -3.84 4.32
N LEU A 26 -9.94 -4.78 3.46
CA LEU A 26 -10.65 -4.54 2.22
C LEU A 26 -12.02 -5.21 2.25
N THR A 27 -12.96 -4.62 1.53
CA THR A 27 -14.18 -5.26 1.03
C THR A 27 -14.07 -5.38 -0.47
N ALA A 28 -14.79 -6.32 -1.08
CA ALA A 28 -14.77 -6.49 -2.51
C ALA A 28 -16.15 -6.83 -3.07
N ASP A 29 -16.43 -6.27 -4.25
CA ASP A 29 -17.68 -6.47 -4.97
C ASP A 29 -17.37 -6.89 -6.41
N TRP A 30 -18.11 -7.87 -6.93
CA TRP A 30 -18.08 -8.20 -8.34
C TRP A 30 -18.92 -7.19 -9.12
N LYS A 31 -18.35 -6.63 -10.18
CA LYS A 31 -19.05 -5.71 -11.09
C LYS A 31 -18.66 -6.02 -12.52
N MET A 32 -19.57 -5.76 -13.44
CA MET A 32 -19.25 -5.77 -14.87
C MET A 32 -18.25 -4.65 -15.16
N SER A 33 -17.14 -4.99 -15.79
CA SER A 33 -16.23 -4.01 -16.37
C SER A 33 -16.82 -3.40 -17.64
N ASP A 34 -16.25 -2.29 -18.09
CA ASP A 34 -16.59 -1.64 -19.36
C ASP A 34 -16.37 -2.56 -20.58
N THR A 35 -15.62 -3.64 -20.40
CA THR A 35 -15.34 -4.67 -21.42
C THR A 35 -16.29 -5.87 -21.35
N GLY A 36 -17.33 -5.81 -20.51
CA GLY A 36 -18.34 -6.87 -20.38
C GLY A 36 -17.87 -8.11 -19.61
N ARG A 37 -16.74 -8.03 -18.90
CA ARG A 37 -16.23 -9.13 -18.05
C ARG A 37 -16.48 -8.82 -16.58
N GLU A 38 -16.83 -9.82 -15.79
CA GLU A 38 -16.89 -9.65 -14.34
C GLU A 38 -15.49 -9.38 -13.78
N SER A 39 -15.37 -8.28 -13.05
CA SER A 39 -14.14 -7.87 -12.37
C SER A 39 -14.44 -7.65 -10.89
N LYS A 40 -13.52 -8.12 -10.04
CA LYS A 40 -13.61 -7.93 -8.59
C LYS A 40 -13.00 -6.59 -8.19
N PHE A 41 -13.83 -5.67 -7.70
CA PHE A 41 -13.43 -4.33 -7.28
C PHE A 41 -13.23 -4.30 -5.77
N TYR A 42 -12.06 -3.85 -5.33
CA TYR A 42 -11.70 -3.77 -3.91
C TYR A 42 -11.81 -2.34 -3.39
N ARG A 43 -12.24 -2.17 -2.13
CA ARG A 43 -12.30 -0.88 -1.45
C ARG A 43 -11.86 -1.01 0.00
N LEU A 44 -11.19 0.02 0.53
CA LEU A 44 -10.87 0.09 1.96
C LEU A 44 -12.13 0.15 2.82
N THR A 45 -12.18 -0.73 3.82
CA THR A 45 -13.14 -0.65 4.93
C THR A 45 -12.75 0.48 5.89
N PRO A 46 -13.63 0.90 6.83
CA PRO A 46 -13.24 1.82 7.89
C PRO A 46 -12.02 1.33 8.70
N LYS A 47 -11.97 0.01 8.99
CA LYS A 47 -10.82 -0.65 9.62
C LYS A 47 -9.57 -0.53 8.76
N GLY A 48 -9.69 -0.79 7.45
CA GLY A 48 -8.62 -0.64 6.47
C GLY A 48 -8.03 0.78 6.44
N ARG A 49 -8.88 1.81 6.44
CA ARG A 49 -8.43 3.22 6.46
C ARG A 49 -7.66 3.57 7.73
N LYS A 50 -8.14 3.12 8.90
CA LYS A 50 -7.43 3.30 10.18
C LYS A 50 -6.07 2.60 10.15
N GLN A 51 -6.01 1.36 9.67
CA GLN A 51 -4.74 0.63 9.56
C GLN A 51 -3.78 1.32 8.60
N LEU A 52 -4.24 1.73 7.42
CA LEU A 52 -3.42 2.44 6.44
C LEU A 52 -2.79 3.70 7.05
N LYS A 53 -3.58 4.51 7.77
CA LYS A 53 -3.06 5.70 8.45
C LYS A 53 -1.97 5.37 9.46
N LYS A 54 -2.15 4.30 10.26
CA LYS A 54 -1.17 3.84 11.25
C LYS A 54 0.13 3.38 10.58
N GLU A 55 0.04 2.52 9.58
CA GLU A 55 1.20 1.98 8.87
C GLU A 55 1.97 3.08 8.14
N ALA A 56 1.26 3.99 7.46
CA ALA A 56 1.89 5.14 6.78
C ALA A 56 2.64 6.04 7.77
N ALA A 57 2.04 6.34 8.93
CA ALA A 57 2.72 7.13 9.96
C ALA A 57 3.95 6.40 10.53
N SER A 58 3.89 5.07 10.67
CA SER A 58 5.03 4.27 11.12
C SER A 58 6.15 4.25 10.09
N TRP A 59 5.80 4.11 8.80
CA TRP A 59 6.74 4.13 7.70
C TRP A 59 7.48 5.47 7.62
N LEU A 60 6.75 6.59 7.71
CA LEU A 60 7.35 7.93 7.68
C LEU A 60 8.38 8.14 8.79
N ARG A 61 8.05 7.74 10.03
CA ARG A 61 9.00 7.82 11.15
C ARG A 61 10.25 6.99 10.92
N LEU A 62 10.10 5.80 10.34
CA LEU A 62 11.24 4.94 10.04
C LEU A 62 12.13 5.56 8.95
N THR A 63 11.53 6.10 7.89
CA THR A 63 12.27 6.74 6.81
C THR A 63 12.99 7.99 7.30
N GLU A 64 12.36 8.81 8.15
CA GLU A 64 13.01 9.95 8.79
C GLU A 64 14.24 9.54 9.61
N ALA A 65 14.13 8.47 10.40
CA ALA A 65 15.26 7.96 11.18
C ALA A 65 16.40 7.47 10.27
N ILE A 66 16.09 6.77 9.19
CA ILE A 66 17.07 6.32 8.20
C ILE A 66 17.73 7.53 7.51
N GLU A 67 16.96 8.55 7.13
CA GLU A 67 17.49 9.78 6.54
C GLU A 67 18.46 10.51 7.47
N LEU A 68 18.19 10.53 8.77
CA LEU A 68 19.10 11.11 9.77
C LEU A 68 20.43 10.34 9.87
N ILE A 69 20.41 9.01 9.71
CA ILE A 69 21.62 8.19 9.70
C ILE A 69 22.41 8.39 8.40
N LEU A 70 21.71 8.45 7.26
CA LEU A 70 22.33 8.53 5.94
C LEU A 70 22.82 9.94 5.59
N LYS A 71 22.27 10.99 6.20
CA LYS A 71 22.84 12.34 6.10
C LYS A 71 24.15 12.33 6.90
N PRO A 72 25.33 12.50 6.28
CA PRO A 72 26.56 12.65 7.03
C PRO A 72 26.34 13.81 8.00
N ALA A 73 26.53 13.58 9.31
CA ALA A 73 26.74 14.70 10.23
C ALA A 73 27.83 15.55 9.58
N GLY A 74 27.45 16.77 9.18
CA GLY A 74 28.14 17.56 8.16
C GLY A 74 29.64 17.31 8.21
N GLY A 75 30.18 16.80 7.09
CA GLY A 75 31.61 16.67 6.88
C GLY A 75 32.25 17.95 7.37
N SER A 76 32.91 17.82 8.51
CA SER A 76 33.64 18.88 9.16
C SER A 76 34.87 19.14 8.30
N ARG A 77 34.97 20.38 7.81
CA ARG A 77 36.08 21.01 7.07
C ARG A 77 36.24 20.64 5.60
#